data_AF-A0A8D5FQK9-F1
#
_entry.id   AF-A0A8D5FQK9-F1
#
_cell.length_a   1.000
_cell.length_b   1.000
_cell.length_c   1.000
_cell.angle_alpha   90.00
_cell.angle_beta   90.00
_cell.angle_gamma   90.00
#
_symmetry.space_group_name_H-M   'P 1'
#
loop_
_entity.id
_entity.type
_entity.pdbx_description
1 polymer ?
#
loop_
_entity_poly.entity_id
_entity_poly.type
_entity_poly.pdbx_seq_one_letter_code
_entity_poly.pdbx_strand_id
1 'polypeptide(L)'
;MKKHGNTIAKVEFLQRSSANLRGKQSVRATFKLTERSIAALSVLAGQLGIKQKSLFDHVVDDDEGLKMIARQFENFSGSSRRVAKTYVISRKTLENLEQVASRYNTPRDALVEFSIERLLPLLEEERKKHEKRKMFLDKLKRYTEEGIGMLERAEKELGEDDPVFLEMLKMLKYVGGCCEAVEHHVEKGRKIENF
;
A
#
# COMPACT_ATOMS: atom_id res chain seq x y z
N MET A 1 -30.81 -47.28 -12.82
CA MET A 1 -29.68 -47.23 -11.84
C MET A 1 -28.96 -45.90 -12.02
N LYS A 2 -29.09 -45.01 -11.03
CA LYS A 2 -28.67 -43.60 -11.05
C LYS A 2 -27.48 -43.42 -10.10
N LYS A 3 -26.64 -42.41 -10.38
CA LYS A 3 -25.66 -41.75 -9.48
C LYS A 3 -24.35 -42.49 -9.19
N HIS A 4 -23.39 -42.52 -10.12
CA HIS A 4 -21.97 -42.72 -9.77
C HIS A 4 -21.05 -41.57 -10.26
N GLY A 5 -21.47 -40.76 -11.24
CA GLY A 5 -20.68 -39.62 -11.74
C GLY A 5 -20.68 -38.35 -10.88
N ASN A 6 -21.63 -38.19 -9.94
CA ASN A 6 -21.80 -36.95 -9.18
C ASN A 6 -21.06 -36.93 -7.83
N THR A 7 -20.53 -38.08 -7.39
CA THR A 7 -19.80 -38.21 -6.12
C THR A 7 -18.32 -37.88 -6.28
N ILE A 8 -17.71 -38.28 -7.40
CA ILE A 8 -16.28 -38.04 -7.68
C ILE A 8 -15.99 -36.54 -7.84
N ALA A 9 -16.79 -35.82 -8.66
CA ALA A 9 -16.65 -34.37 -8.83
C ALA A 9 -16.86 -33.58 -7.53
N LYS A 10 -17.72 -34.07 -6.63
CA LYS A 10 -17.99 -33.44 -5.32
C LYS A 10 -16.83 -33.65 -4.34
N VAL A 11 -16.17 -34.81 -4.38
CA VAL A 11 -14.97 -35.09 -3.57
C VAL A 11 -13.76 -34.28 -4.07
N GLU A 12 -13.57 -34.18 -5.40
CA GLU A 12 -12.51 -33.33 -5.97
C GLU A 12 -12.71 -31.85 -5.64
N PHE A 13 -13.95 -31.35 -5.71
CA PHE A 13 -14.27 -29.97 -5.30
C PHE A 13 -13.98 -29.73 -3.82
N LEU A 14 -14.36 -30.66 -2.93
CA LEU A 14 -14.09 -30.56 -1.49
C LEU A 14 -12.59 -30.63 -1.16
N GLN A 15 -11.84 -31.47 -1.87
CA GLN A 15 -10.38 -31.57 -1.70
C GLN A 15 -9.66 -30.31 -2.18
N ARG A 16 -10.00 -29.79 -3.38
CA ARG A 16 -9.47 -28.51 -3.86
C ARG A 16 -9.87 -27.34 -2.97
N SER A 17 -11.11 -27.33 -2.49
CA SER A 17 -11.62 -26.30 -1.57
C SER A 17 -10.88 -26.34 -0.23
N SER A 18 -10.71 -27.52 0.37
CA SER A 18 -9.99 -27.67 1.64
C SER A 18 -8.48 -27.37 1.52
N ALA A 19 -7.82 -27.79 0.44
CA ALA A 19 -6.42 -27.46 0.17
C ALA A 19 -6.23 -25.95 -0.06
N ASN A 20 -7.13 -25.32 -0.81
CA ASN A 20 -7.12 -23.86 -0.99
C ASN A 20 -7.36 -23.10 0.31
N LEU A 21 -8.21 -23.60 1.20
CA LEU A 21 -8.44 -23.01 2.52
C LEU A 21 -7.21 -23.19 3.43
N ARG A 22 -6.54 -24.35 3.38
CA ARG A 22 -5.30 -24.60 4.12
C ARG A 22 -4.13 -23.75 3.61
N GLY A 23 -4.06 -23.47 2.31
CA GLY A 23 -3.07 -22.56 1.72
C GLY A 23 -3.25 -21.10 2.17
N LYS A 24 -4.50 -20.68 2.43
CA LYS A 24 -4.84 -19.35 2.98
C LYS A 24 -4.57 -19.22 4.47
N GLN A 25 -4.20 -20.31 5.15
CA GLN A 25 -3.88 -20.28 6.58
C GLN A 25 -2.74 -19.30 6.83
N SER A 26 -2.95 -18.39 7.77
CA SER A 26 -1.93 -17.44 8.20
C SER A 26 -0.89 -18.15 9.06
N VAL A 27 0.38 -18.03 8.69
CA VAL A 27 1.54 -18.54 9.44
C VAL A 27 2.48 -17.39 9.77
N ARG A 28 3.30 -17.55 10.82
CA ARG A 28 4.34 -16.59 11.19
C ARG A 28 5.68 -17.07 10.65
N ALA A 29 6.39 -16.21 9.93
CA ALA A 29 7.72 -16.49 9.41
C ALA A 29 8.66 -15.32 9.73
N THR A 30 9.89 -15.64 10.13
CA THR A 30 10.92 -14.64 10.46
C THR A 30 11.95 -14.57 9.34
N PHE A 31 12.22 -13.36 8.88
CA PHE A 31 13.18 -13.05 7.82
C PHE A 31 14.20 -12.02 8.33
N LYS A 32 15.46 -12.12 7.90
CA LYS A 32 16.48 -11.09 8.14
C LYS A 32 16.52 -10.13 6.95
N LEU A 33 15.89 -8.96 7.11
CA LEU A 33 15.76 -7.97 6.04
C LEU A 33 16.46 -6.67 6.45
N THR A 34 16.83 -5.83 5.49
CA THR A 34 17.26 -4.46 5.79
C THR A 34 16.13 -3.63 6.39
N GLU A 35 16.50 -2.63 7.19
CA GLU A 35 15.54 -1.66 7.75
C GLU A 35 14.76 -0.94 6.64
N ARG A 36 15.42 -0.67 5.51
CA ARG A 36 14.80 -0.07 4.33
C ARG A 36 13.67 -0.94 3.77
N SER A 37 13.90 -2.25 3.60
CA SER A 37 12.88 -3.19 3.12
C SER A 37 11.70 -3.31 4.10
N ILE A 38 11.98 -3.32 5.41
CA ILE A 38 10.94 -3.35 6.45
C ILE A 38 10.10 -2.06 6.40
N ALA A 39 10.73 -0.89 6.29
CA ALA A 39 10.05 0.39 6.17
C ALA A 39 9.20 0.46 4.89
N ALA A 40 9.75 0.02 3.75
CA ALA A 40 9.07 0.04 2.45
C ALA A 40 7.73 -0.71 2.49
N LEU A 41 7.72 -1.94 3.02
CA LEU A 41 6.50 -2.73 3.19
C LEU A 41 5.47 -2.03 4.09
N SER A 42 5.94 -1.44 5.18
CA SER A 42 5.05 -0.76 6.13
C SER A 42 4.40 0.49 5.52
N VAL A 43 5.19 1.30 4.81
CA VAL A 43 4.72 2.51 4.13
C VAL A 43 3.76 2.15 3.00
N LEU A 44 4.12 1.21 2.12
CA LEU A 44 3.28 0.79 1.00
C LEU A 44 1.94 0.21 1.44
N ALA A 45 1.93 -0.63 2.47
CA ALA A 45 0.70 -1.19 3.02
C ALA A 45 -0.23 -0.07 3.52
N GLY A 46 0.33 0.93 4.22
CA GLY A 46 -0.39 2.11 4.68
C GLY A 46 -0.98 2.96 3.55
N GLN A 47 -0.19 3.21 2.50
CA GLN A 47 -0.62 4.03 1.36
C GLN A 47 -1.70 3.34 0.53
N LEU A 48 -1.53 2.05 0.24
CA LEU A 48 -2.50 1.25 -0.51
C LEU A 48 -3.75 0.89 0.30
N GLY A 49 -3.76 1.15 1.62
CA GLY A 49 -4.86 0.77 2.49
C GLY A 49 -5.04 -0.75 2.63
N ILE A 50 -3.98 -1.52 2.36
CA ILE A 50 -3.98 -2.98 2.44
C ILE A 50 -3.21 -3.47 3.67
N LYS A 51 -3.54 -4.67 4.15
CA LYS A 51 -2.81 -5.28 5.27
C LYS A 51 -1.40 -5.66 4.80
N GLN A 52 -0.40 -5.49 5.68
CA GLN A 52 0.98 -5.89 5.39
C GLN A 52 1.10 -7.36 4.96
N LYS A 53 0.33 -8.27 5.58
CA LYS A 53 0.23 -9.68 5.15
C LYS A 53 -0.13 -9.78 3.67
N SER A 54 -1.19 -9.09 3.26
CA SER A 54 -1.69 -9.16 1.88
C SER A 54 -0.67 -8.59 0.90
N LEU A 55 -0.04 -7.46 1.24
CA LEU A 55 1.04 -6.91 0.42
C LEU A 55 2.20 -7.91 0.28
N PHE A 56 2.64 -8.49 1.40
CA PHE A 56 3.73 -9.46 1.41
C PHE A 56 3.39 -10.69 0.56
N ASP A 57 2.20 -11.26 0.76
CA ASP A 57 1.70 -12.40 -0.02
C ASP A 57 1.70 -12.06 -1.51
N HIS A 58 1.21 -10.88 -1.92
CA HIS A 58 1.22 -10.47 -3.33
C HIS A 58 2.62 -10.29 -3.92
N VAL A 59 3.55 -9.74 -3.14
CA VAL A 59 4.91 -9.45 -3.58
C VAL A 59 5.74 -10.71 -3.73
N VAL A 60 5.46 -11.73 -2.90
CA VAL A 60 6.21 -12.99 -2.86
C VAL A 60 5.51 -14.11 -3.63
N ASP A 61 4.21 -14.05 -3.89
CA ASP A 61 3.50 -15.04 -4.72
C ASP A 61 3.78 -14.90 -6.23
N ASP A 62 4.53 -13.88 -6.67
CA ASP A 62 5.02 -13.74 -8.05
C ASP A 62 6.10 -14.79 -8.34
N ASP A 63 5.69 -16.03 -8.66
CA ASP A 63 6.57 -17.17 -8.91
C ASP A 63 7.59 -16.92 -10.03
N GLU A 64 7.16 -16.29 -11.12
CA GLU A 64 8.08 -15.91 -12.21
C GLU A 64 9.07 -14.83 -11.75
N GLY A 65 8.60 -13.82 -11.00
CA GLY A 65 9.48 -12.83 -10.37
C GLY A 65 10.50 -13.45 -9.42
N LEU A 66 10.09 -14.38 -8.57
CA LEU A 66 10.97 -15.09 -7.65
C LEU A 66 12.03 -15.91 -8.40
N LYS A 67 11.64 -16.64 -9.45
CA LYS A 67 12.57 -17.38 -10.30
C LYS A 67 13.57 -16.47 -11.01
N MET A 68 13.12 -15.32 -11.50
CA MET A 68 14.01 -14.33 -12.12
C MET A 68 15.06 -13.82 -11.13
N ILE A 69 14.63 -13.46 -9.92
CA ILE A 69 15.53 -13.03 -8.83
C ILE A 69 16.53 -14.14 -8.51
N ALA A 70 16.04 -15.37 -8.32
CA ALA A 70 16.87 -16.50 -7.93
C ALA A 70 17.94 -16.84 -8.98
N ARG A 71 17.63 -16.66 -10.28
CA ARG A 71 18.58 -16.85 -11.39
C ARG A 71 19.65 -15.76 -11.45
N GLN A 72 19.37 -14.56 -10.93
CA GLN A 72 20.27 -13.41 -10.98
C GLN A 72 21.07 -13.22 -9.67
N PHE A 73 20.95 -14.16 -8.73
CA PHE A 73 21.42 -14.03 -7.35
C PHE A 73 22.96 -14.05 -7.15
N GLU A 74 23.77 -13.97 -8.20
CA GLU A 74 25.24 -14.10 -8.08
C GLU A 74 25.94 -12.93 -7.36
N ASN A 75 25.27 -11.80 -7.11
CA ASN A 75 25.93 -10.54 -6.70
C ASN A 75 25.41 -9.91 -5.39
N PHE A 76 25.12 -10.68 -4.34
CA PHE A 76 24.70 -10.08 -3.06
C PHE A 76 25.84 -9.97 -2.04
N SER A 77 26.56 -8.86 -2.10
CA SER A 77 27.53 -8.41 -1.09
C SER A 77 27.14 -7.02 -0.54
N GLY A 78 25.91 -6.90 -0.02
CA GLY A 78 25.46 -5.68 0.67
C GLY A 78 25.72 -5.75 2.18
N SER A 79 26.61 -4.90 2.70
CA SER A 79 26.98 -4.73 4.11
C SER A 79 25.92 -4.01 4.97
N SER A 80 24.67 -3.94 4.51
CA SER A 80 23.60 -3.29 5.25
C SER A 80 23.18 -4.13 6.46
N ARG A 81 22.98 -3.47 7.60
CA ARG A 81 22.53 -4.11 8.85
C ARG A 81 21.16 -4.76 8.63
N ARG A 82 21.11 -6.09 8.71
CA ARG A 82 19.86 -6.86 8.61
C ARG A 82 19.28 -7.10 10.00
N VAL A 83 17.98 -6.92 10.12
CA VAL A 83 17.22 -7.09 11.36
C VAL A 83 16.22 -8.23 11.18
N ALA A 84 16.10 -9.10 12.17
CA ALA A 84 15.11 -10.16 12.16
C ALA A 84 13.71 -9.56 12.37
N LYS A 85 12.82 -9.78 11.41
CA LYS A 85 11.42 -9.33 11.48
C LYS A 85 10.49 -10.49 11.19
N THR A 86 9.50 -10.68 12.07
CA THR A 86 8.47 -11.71 11.91
C THR A 86 7.24 -11.13 11.23
N TYR A 87 6.87 -11.73 10.09
CA TYR A 87 5.67 -11.39 9.34
C TYR A 87 4.63 -12.50 9.45
N VAL A 88 3.36 -12.11 9.33
CA VAL A 88 2.26 -13.06 9.12
C VAL A 88 2.03 -13.14 7.62
N ILE A 89 2.15 -14.35 7.05
CA ILE A 89 2.03 -14.63 5.60
C ILE A 89 1.12 -15.84 5.37
N SER A 90 0.71 -16.10 4.13
CA SER A 90 -0.01 -17.33 3.81
C SER A 90 0.92 -18.54 3.84
N ARG A 91 0.42 -19.71 4.26
CA ARG A 91 1.19 -20.95 4.20
C ARG A 91 1.66 -21.24 2.77
N LYS A 92 0.79 -21.00 1.79
CA LYS A 92 1.12 -21.19 0.36
C LYS A 92 2.31 -20.33 -0.06
N THR A 93 2.36 -19.07 0.35
CA THR A 93 3.46 -18.14 0.06
C THR A 93 4.77 -18.64 0.66
N LEU A 94 4.74 -19.13 1.90
CA LEU A 94 5.92 -19.71 2.55
C LEU A 94 6.41 -20.96 1.81
N GLU A 95 5.51 -21.89 1.48
CA GLU A 95 5.84 -23.12 0.75
C GLU A 95 6.45 -22.81 -0.62
N ASN A 96 5.87 -21.85 -1.37
CA ASN A 96 6.40 -21.41 -2.66
C ASN A 96 7.81 -20.82 -2.53
N LEU A 97 7.99 -19.94 -1.54
CA LEU A 97 9.28 -19.31 -1.26
C LEU A 97 10.35 -20.35 -0.90
N GLU A 98 10.01 -21.34 -0.07
CA GLU A 98 10.92 -22.44 0.30
C GLU A 98 11.26 -23.32 -0.91
N GLN A 99 10.28 -23.60 -1.76
CA GLN A 99 10.50 -24.36 -2.99
C GLN A 99 11.46 -23.64 -3.95
N VAL A 100 11.28 -22.35 -4.19
CA VAL A 100 12.19 -21.56 -5.05
C VAL A 100 13.57 -21.45 -4.42
N ALA A 101 13.64 -21.13 -3.12
CA ALA A 101 14.91 -21.03 -2.39
C ALA A 101 15.73 -22.32 -2.51
N SER A 102 15.10 -23.49 -2.30
CA SER A 102 15.76 -24.79 -2.43
C SER A 102 16.13 -25.12 -3.87
N ARG A 103 15.27 -24.80 -4.85
CA ARG A 103 15.49 -25.15 -6.26
C ARG A 103 16.66 -24.39 -6.89
N TYR A 104 16.85 -23.13 -6.49
CA TYR A 104 17.87 -22.24 -7.05
C TYR A 104 19.02 -21.96 -6.07
N ASN A 105 19.07 -22.67 -4.94
CA ASN A 105 20.08 -22.49 -3.89
C ASN A 105 20.26 -21.03 -3.45
N THR A 106 19.15 -20.30 -3.35
CA THR A 106 19.11 -18.87 -2.97
C THR A 106 18.46 -18.71 -1.60
N PRO A 107 19.04 -17.95 -0.66
CA PRO A 107 18.42 -17.71 0.64
C PRO A 107 17.04 -17.06 0.50
N ARG A 108 16.03 -17.60 1.20
CA ARG A 108 14.67 -17.05 1.20
C ARG A 108 14.61 -15.57 1.63
N ASP A 109 15.49 -15.17 2.54
CA ASP A 109 15.59 -13.79 3.03
C ASP A 109 15.99 -12.84 1.88
N ALA A 110 16.90 -13.28 1.01
CA ALA A 110 17.32 -12.51 -0.16
C ALA A 110 16.20 -12.41 -1.20
N LEU A 111 15.51 -13.52 -1.47
CA LEU A 111 14.35 -13.54 -2.38
C LEU A 111 13.28 -12.53 -1.94
N VAL A 112 12.94 -12.52 -0.64
CA VAL A 112 11.99 -11.57 -0.07
C VAL A 112 12.50 -10.13 -0.20
N GLU A 113 13.76 -9.89 0.15
CA GLU A 113 14.37 -8.56 0.08
C GLU A 113 14.32 -7.99 -1.33
N PHE A 114 14.74 -8.74 -2.36
CA PHE A 114 14.66 -8.30 -3.75
C PHE A 114 13.24 -8.07 -4.23
N SER A 115 12.29 -8.92 -3.83
CA SER A 115 10.88 -8.70 -4.18
C SER A 115 10.34 -7.39 -3.59
N ILE A 116 10.79 -7.02 -2.39
CA ILE A 116 10.44 -5.72 -1.78
C ILE A 116 11.17 -4.57 -2.49
N GLU A 117 12.45 -4.74 -2.83
CA GLU A 117 13.24 -3.71 -3.52
C GLU A 117 12.65 -3.31 -4.87
N ARG A 118 12.01 -4.24 -5.58
CA ARG A 118 11.26 -3.97 -6.82
C ARG A 118 10.12 -2.95 -6.63
N LEU A 119 9.64 -2.75 -5.41
CA LEU A 119 8.60 -1.77 -5.09
C LEU A 119 9.15 -0.38 -4.76
N LEU A 120 10.46 -0.24 -4.56
CA LEU A 120 11.09 1.05 -4.24
C LEU A 120 10.81 2.14 -5.28
N PRO A 121 10.83 1.87 -6.61
CA PRO A 121 10.47 2.86 -7.60
C PRO A 121 9.02 3.38 -7.43
N LEU A 122 8.08 2.51 -7.03
CA LEU A 122 6.69 2.89 -6.80
C LEU A 122 6.57 3.82 -5.59
N LEU A 123 7.36 3.58 -4.53
CA LEU A 123 7.44 4.48 -3.38
C LEU A 123 7.96 5.86 -3.76
N GLU A 124 8.98 5.91 -4.62
CA GLU A 124 9.56 7.17 -5.09
C GLU A 124 8.54 7.99 -5.92
N GLU A 125 7.79 7.33 -6.81
CA GLU A 125 6.71 7.98 -7.55
C GLU A 125 5.60 8.49 -6.64
N GLU A 126 5.22 7.69 -5.64
CA GLU A 126 4.18 8.08 -4.69
C GLU A 126 4.63 9.25 -3.80
N ARG A 127 5.91 9.30 -3.42
CA ARG A 127 6.50 10.45 -2.71
C ARG A 127 6.40 11.72 -3.57
N LYS A 128 6.74 11.64 -4.85
CA LYS A 128 6.60 12.77 -5.78
C LYS A 128 5.15 13.26 -5.92
N LYS A 129 4.19 12.34 -5.93
CA LYS A 129 2.76 12.70 -5.92
C LYS A 129 2.38 13.37 -4.60
N HIS A 130 2.86 12.86 -3.48
CA HIS A 130 2.60 13.44 -2.16
C HIS A 130 3.14 14.87 -2.02
N GLU A 131 4.35 15.15 -2.53
CA GLU A 131 4.87 16.51 -2.61
C GLU A 131 3.93 17.44 -3.41
N LYS A 132 3.44 16.98 -4.56
CA LYS A 132 2.46 17.75 -5.34
C LYS A 132 1.15 17.97 -4.56
N ARG A 133 0.67 16.99 -3.80
CA ARG A 133 -0.54 17.15 -2.97
C ARG A 133 -0.38 18.25 -1.94
N LYS A 134 0.79 18.33 -1.27
CA LYS A 134 1.11 19.43 -0.34
C LYS A 134 1.07 20.79 -1.04
N MET A 135 1.71 20.88 -2.21
CA MET A 135 1.69 22.13 -3.01
C MET A 135 0.25 22.56 -3.37
N PHE A 136 -0.64 21.61 -3.68
CA PHE A 136 -2.04 21.91 -3.95
C PHE A 136 -2.82 22.31 -2.69
N LEU A 137 -2.55 21.68 -1.54
CA LEU A 137 -3.13 22.08 -0.26
C LEU A 137 -2.75 23.53 0.09
N ASP A 138 -1.48 23.90 -0.06
CA ASP A 138 -1.02 25.27 0.20
C ASP A 138 -1.66 26.30 -0.76
N LYS A 139 -1.92 25.91 -2.00
CA LYS A 139 -2.68 26.75 -2.95
C LYS A 139 -4.14 26.89 -2.53
N LEU A 140 -4.77 25.81 -2.07
CA LEU A 140 -6.16 25.81 -1.63
C LEU A 140 -6.35 26.64 -0.36
N LYS A 141 -5.40 26.57 0.58
CA LYS A 141 -5.39 27.41 1.79
C LYS A 141 -5.37 28.90 1.43
N ARG A 142 -4.44 29.31 0.55
CA ARG A 142 -4.37 30.69 0.04
C ARG A 142 -5.63 31.13 -0.69
N TYR A 143 -6.19 30.28 -1.56
CA TYR A 143 -7.45 30.58 -2.23
C TYR A 143 -8.60 30.81 -1.23
N THR A 144 -8.64 30.04 -0.15
CA THR A 144 -9.64 30.19 0.90
C THR A 144 -9.45 31.51 1.66
N GLU A 145 -8.21 31.88 1.98
CA GLU A 145 -7.87 33.16 2.61
C GLU A 145 -8.29 34.36 1.74
N GLU A 146 -7.98 34.31 0.44
CA GLU A 146 -8.42 35.34 -0.52
C GLU A 146 -9.95 35.43 -0.60
N GLY A 147 -10.62 34.28 -0.63
CA GLY A 147 -12.07 34.20 -0.63
C GLY A 147 -12.71 34.81 0.62
N ILE A 148 -12.15 34.54 1.80
CA ILE A 148 -12.58 35.17 3.07
C ILE A 148 -12.45 36.69 2.97
N GLY A 149 -11.34 37.22 2.47
CA GLY A 149 -11.17 38.67 2.28
C GLY A 149 -12.11 39.29 1.23
N MET A 150 -12.59 38.53 0.26
CA MET A 150 -13.67 38.97 -0.64
C MET A 150 -15.03 38.99 0.06
N LEU A 151 -15.33 37.99 0.88
CA LEU A 151 -16.56 37.91 1.65
C LEU A 151 -16.68 39.07 2.67
N GLU A 152 -15.60 39.38 3.39
CA GLU A 152 -15.57 40.51 4.34
C GLU A 152 -15.82 41.87 3.66
N ARG A 153 -15.41 42.01 2.39
CA ARG A 153 -15.71 43.22 1.60
C ARG A 153 -17.16 43.24 1.15
N ALA A 154 -17.69 42.11 0.67
CA ALA A 154 -19.09 41.98 0.31
C ALA A 154 -20.01 42.28 1.51
N GLU A 155 -19.64 41.83 2.71
CA GLU A 155 -20.36 42.15 3.96
C GLU A 155 -20.42 43.66 4.20
N LYS A 156 -19.29 44.36 4.05
CA LYS A 156 -19.20 45.81 4.29
C LYS A 156 -19.91 46.65 3.23
N GLU A 157 -19.87 46.21 1.97
CA GLU A 157 -20.37 46.98 0.83
C GLU A 157 -21.84 46.68 0.49
N LEU A 158 -22.28 45.42 0.69
CA LEU A 158 -23.62 44.95 0.31
C LEU A 158 -24.50 44.64 1.53
N GLY A 159 -23.90 44.23 2.64
CA GLY A 159 -24.61 43.77 3.85
C GLY A 159 -24.86 42.25 3.88
N GLU A 160 -25.12 41.73 5.08
CA GLU A 160 -25.27 40.27 5.33
C GLU A 160 -26.53 39.65 4.71
N ASP A 161 -27.57 40.45 4.47
CA ASP A 161 -28.83 39.99 3.88
C ASP A 161 -28.81 40.00 2.34
N ASP A 162 -27.75 40.52 1.72
CA ASP A 162 -27.66 40.59 0.26
C ASP A 162 -27.53 39.18 -0.36
N PRO A 163 -28.31 38.86 -1.42
CA PRO A 163 -28.25 37.55 -2.07
C PRO A 163 -26.85 37.16 -2.56
N VAL A 164 -26.02 38.11 -3.01
CA VAL A 164 -24.66 37.84 -3.48
C VAL A 164 -23.77 37.45 -2.31
N PHE A 165 -23.84 38.18 -1.18
CA PHE A 165 -23.12 37.82 0.04
C PHE A 165 -23.49 36.41 0.52
N LEU A 166 -24.79 36.08 0.56
CA LEU A 166 -25.27 34.78 1.01
C LEU A 166 -24.78 33.63 0.11
N GLU A 167 -24.72 33.81 -1.20
CA GLU A 167 -24.16 32.80 -2.12
C GLU A 167 -22.64 32.65 -1.96
N MET A 168 -21.90 33.75 -1.78
CA MET A 168 -20.46 33.71 -1.48
C MET A 168 -20.17 32.98 -0.16
N LEU A 169 -20.97 33.24 0.87
CA LEU A 169 -20.86 32.58 2.18
C LEU A 169 -21.08 31.06 2.06
N LYS A 170 -22.10 30.63 1.30
CA LYS A 170 -22.36 29.20 1.04
C LYS A 170 -21.18 28.55 0.32
N MET A 171 -20.66 29.21 -0.71
CA MET A 171 -19.50 28.73 -1.47
C MET A 171 -18.29 28.53 -0.56
N LEU A 172 -17.95 29.51 0.28
CA LEU A 172 -16.78 29.42 1.16
C LEU A 172 -16.94 28.34 2.23
N LYS A 173 -18.14 28.15 2.78
CA LYS A 173 -18.41 27.02 3.69
C LYS A 173 -18.13 25.67 3.01
N TYR A 174 -18.54 25.51 1.76
CA TYR A 174 -18.28 24.30 1.00
C TYR A 174 -16.79 24.10 0.70
N VAL A 175 -16.09 25.17 0.31
CA VAL A 175 -14.63 25.15 0.07
C VAL A 175 -13.87 24.80 1.35
N GLY A 176 -14.28 25.34 2.50
CA GLY A 176 -13.68 25.04 3.81
C GLY A 176 -13.73 23.54 4.12
N GLY A 177 -14.90 22.91 3.99
CA GLY A 177 -15.04 21.46 4.18
C GLY A 177 -14.21 20.64 3.18
N CYS A 178 -14.10 21.10 1.93
CA CYS A 178 -13.21 20.47 0.95
C CYS A 178 -11.73 20.58 1.36
N CYS A 179 -11.31 21.73 1.89
CA CYS A 179 -9.93 21.94 2.34
C CYS A 179 -9.55 21.02 3.49
N GLU A 180 -10.44 20.85 4.47
CA GLU A 180 -10.26 19.89 5.58
C GLU A 180 -10.14 18.44 5.07
N ALA A 181 -10.97 18.06 4.09
CA ALA A 181 -10.90 16.72 3.49
C ALA A 181 -9.56 16.49 2.77
N VAL A 182 -9.08 17.48 2.00
CA VAL A 182 -7.77 17.43 1.33
C VAL A 182 -6.64 17.37 2.37
N GLU A 183 -6.72 18.15 3.45
CA GLU A 183 -5.74 18.12 4.53
C GLU A 183 -5.64 16.73 5.18
N HIS A 184 -6.78 16.07 5.44
CA HIS A 184 -6.79 14.70 5.94
C HIS A 184 -6.10 13.71 4.98
N HIS A 185 -6.29 13.87 3.66
CA HIS A 185 -5.59 13.04 2.67
C HIS A 185 -4.07 13.27 2.67
N VAL A 186 -3.63 14.53 2.81
CA VAL A 186 -2.21 14.88 2.94
C VAL A 186 -1.63 14.33 4.25
N GLU A 187 -2.36 14.44 5.36
CA GLU A 187 -1.92 13.93 6.66
C GLU A 187 -1.67 12.42 6.64
N LYS A 188 -2.60 11.66 6.05
CA LYS A 188 -2.44 10.22 5.85
C LYS A 188 -1.18 9.88 5.02
N GLY A 189 -0.82 10.77 4.09
CA GLY A 189 0.36 10.65 3.24
C GLY A 189 1.70 10.82 3.97
N ARG A 190 1.77 11.55 5.09
CA ARG A 190 3.04 11.94 5.75
C ARG A 190 3.99 10.79 6.07
N LYS A 191 3.47 9.57 6.28
CA LYS A 191 4.30 8.37 6.53
C LYS A 191 5.28 8.07 5.38
N ILE A 192 5.05 8.59 4.17
CA ILE A 192 5.95 8.42 3.03
C ILE A 192 7.13 9.40 3.02
N GLU A 193 7.08 10.48 3.81
CA GLU A 193 8.10 11.53 3.78
C GLU A 193 9.40 11.08 4.46
N ASN A 194 9.30 10.19 5.44
CA ASN A 194 10.44 9.64 6.18
C ASN A 194 11.03 8.38 5.53
N PHE A 195 10.75 8.15 4.24
CA PHE A 195 11.23 7.01 3.47
C PHE A 195 12.39 7.37 2.52
#